data_AF-A0A6H9SUD3-F1
#
_entry.id   AF-A0A6H9SUD3-F1
#
_cell.length_a   1.000
_cell.length_b   1.000
_cell.length_c   1.000
_cell.angle_alpha   90.00
_cell.angle_beta   90.00
_cell.angle_gamma   90.00
#
_symmetry.space_group_name_H-M   'P 1'
#
loop_
_entity.id
_entity.type
_entity.pdbx_description
1 polymer ?
#
loop_
_entity_poly.entity_id
_entity_poly.type
_entity_poly.pdbx_seq_one_letter_code
_entity_poly.pdbx_strand_id
1 'polypeptide(L)'
;MDQSDYVLRLAMRVRQAIAKCDFDALVCLSVEVHDIVSNMATGTALTAAELEALRLLTIAHRVAISLLEIESERLIEAMNDLNDRREAWQAYAVQGSQQ
;
A
#
# COMPACT_ATOMS: atom_id res chain seq x y z
N MET A 1 -14.09 -2.15 24.59
CA MET A 1 -13.02 -2.72 23.74
C MET A 1 -11.82 -1.83 23.96
N ASP A 2 -10.67 -2.38 24.36
CA ASP A 2 -9.49 -1.58 24.70
C ASP A 2 -8.84 -0.97 23.44
N GLN A 3 -8.26 0.22 23.58
CA GLN A 3 -7.63 0.97 22.49
C GLN A 3 -6.39 0.24 21.95
N SER A 4 -5.62 -0.37 22.84
CA SER A 4 -4.46 -1.21 22.48
C SER A 4 -4.87 -2.40 21.58
N ASP A 5 -5.95 -3.10 21.93
CA ASP A 5 -6.52 -4.20 21.14
C ASP A 5 -6.97 -3.74 19.74
N TYR A 6 -7.50 -2.52 19.64
CA TYR A 6 -7.92 -1.96 18.37
C TYR A 6 -6.72 -1.73 17.44
N VAL A 7 -5.68 -1.07 17.95
CA VAL A 7 -4.45 -0.80 17.18
C VAL A 7 -3.79 -2.12 16.77
N LEU A 8 -3.79 -3.14 17.64
CA LEU A 8 -3.26 -4.46 17.31
C LEU A 8 -4.04 -5.12 16.16
N ARG A 9 -5.38 -5.09 16.19
CA ARG A 9 -6.20 -5.60 15.08
C ARG A 9 -5.96 -4.82 13.79
N LEU A 10 -5.76 -3.52 13.88
CA LEU A 10 -5.44 -2.69 12.72
C LEU A 10 -4.11 -3.09 12.10
N ALA A 11 -3.07 -3.29 12.92
CA ALA A 11 -1.78 -3.81 12.46
C ALA A 11 -1.91 -5.19 11.79
N MET A 12 -2.73 -6.09 12.34
CA MET A 12 -3.02 -7.39 11.72
C MET A 12 -3.71 -7.25 10.36
N ARG A 13 -4.71 -6.37 10.23
CA ARG A 13 -5.41 -6.11 8.96
C ARG A 13 -4.46 -5.56 7.90
N VAL A 14 -3.59 -4.62 8.27
CA VAL A 14 -2.54 -4.09 7.37
C VAL A 14 -1.63 -5.24 6.90
N ARG A 15 -1.15 -6.08 7.80
CA ARG A 15 -0.32 -7.25 7.43
C ARG A 15 -1.04 -8.23 6.52
N GLN A 16 -2.33 -8.47 6.72
CA GLN A 16 -3.12 -9.33 5.85
C GLN A 16 -3.30 -8.74 4.45
N ALA A 17 -3.53 -7.42 4.36
CA ALA A 17 -3.62 -6.73 3.07
C ALA A 17 -2.27 -6.79 2.31
N ILE A 18 -1.15 -6.57 3.01
CA ILE A 18 0.21 -6.76 2.46
C ILE A 18 0.38 -8.18 1.92
N ALA A 19 0.05 -9.20 2.72
CA ALA A 19 0.22 -10.61 2.32
C ALA A 19 -0.60 -11.00 1.08
N LYS A 20 -1.69 -10.28 0.80
CA LYS A 20 -2.55 -10.48 -0.35
C LYS A 20 -2.24 -9.55 -1.52
N CYS A 21 -1.29 -8.63 -1.37
CA CYS A 21 -1.10 -7.50 -2.28
C CYS A 21 -2.41 -6.73 -2.56
N ASP A 22 -3.25 -6.59 -1.53
CA ASP A 22 -4.55 -5.92 -1.64
C ASP A 22 -4.37 -4.41 -1.46
N PHE A 23 -4.01 -3.74 -2.56
CA PHE A 23 -3.70 -2.32 -2.57
C PHE A 23 -4.91 -1.44 -2.23
N ASP A 24 -6.12 -1.82 -2.65
CA ASP A 24 -7.35 -1.12 -2.32
C ASP A 24 -7.64 -1.16 -0.82
N ALA A 25 -7.46 -2.33 -0.19
CA ALA A 25 -7.56 -2.45 1.25
C ALA A 25 -6.48 -1.62 1.97
N LEU A 26 -5.25 -1.56 1.45
CA LEU A 26 -4.17 -0.74 2.03
C LEU A 26 -4.51 0.75 2.01
N VAL A 27 -5.15 1.25 0.94
CA VAL A 27 -5.62 2.65 0.87
C VAL A 27 -6.66 2.91 1.96
N CYS A 28 -7.68 2.06 2.06
CA CYS A 28 -8.73 2.21 3.08
C CYS A 28 -8.16 2.16 4.51
N LEU A 29 -7.26 1.20 4.75
CA LEU A 29 -6.61 1.02 6.05
C LEU A 29 -5.68 2.19 6.41
N SER A 30 -5.04 2.85 5.44
CA SER A 30 -4.19 4.01 5.72
C SER A 30 -4.95 5.19 6.30
N VAL A 31 -6.18 5.43 5.83
CA VAL A 31 -7.07 6.47 6.37
C VAL A 31 -7.44 6.14 7.81
N GLU A 32 -7.86 4.89 8.05
CA GLU A 32 -8.22 4.43 9.39
C GLU A 32 -7.04 4.51 10.37
N VAL A 33 -5.83 4.16 9.92
CA VAL A 33 -4.59 4.32 10.70
C VAL A 33 -4.33 5.78 11.04
N HIS A 34 -4.46 6.68 10.07
CA HIS A 34 -4.25 8.11 10.27
C HIS A 34 -5.18 8.67 11.35
N ASP A 35 -6.48 8.36 11.27
CA ASP A 35 -7.47 8.85 12.22
C ASP A 35 -7.19 8.36 13.64
N ILE A 36 -6.88 7.07 13.80
CA ILE A 36 -6.61 6.47 15.12
C ILE A 36 -5.34 7.01 15.74
N VAL A 37 -4.24 7.09 14.97
CA VAL A 37 -2.96 7.59 15.47
C VAL A 37 -3.07 9.08 15.83
N SER A 38 -3.80 9.86 15.02
CA SER A 38 -4.02 11.29 15.29
C SER A 38 -4.82 11.50 16.58
N ASN A 39 -5.85 10.69 16.81
CA ASN A 39 -6.63 10.73 18.04
C ASN A 39 -5.78 10.34 19.26
N MET A 40 -4.94 9.31 19.15
CA MET A 40 -4.02 8.87 20.22
C MET A 40 -2.97 9.92 20.59
N ALA A 41 -2.56 10.77 19.65
CA ALA A 41 -1.58 11.82 19.91
C ALA A 41 -2.14 13.00 20.74
N THR A 42 -3.46 13.12 20.85
CA THR A 42 -4.12 14.32 21.43
C THR A 42 -4.61 14.17 22.86
N GLY A 43 -4.54 12.98 23.46
CA GLY A 43 -5.12 12.73 24.78
C GLY A 43 -4.30 11.76 25.60
N THR A 44 -3.69 12.26 26.68
CA THR A 44 -3.01 11.50 27.74
C THR A 44 -1.75 10.73 27.34
N ALA A 45 -0.90 10.44 28.33
CA ALA A 45 0.30 9.62 28.11
C ALA A 45 -0.11 8.19 27.73
N LEU A 46 0.45 7.69 26.63
CA LEU A 46 0.19 6.34 26.14
C LEU A 46 0.68 5.28 27.13
N THR A 47 -0.11 4.24 27.30
CA THR A 47 0.26 3.05 28.07
C THR A 47 1.33 2.23 27.34
N ALA A 48 2.02 1.34 28.06
CA ALA A 48 3.00 0.44 27.47
C ALA A 48 2.40 -0.47 26.38
N ALA A 49 1.14 -0.90 26.55
CA ALA A 49 0.44 -1.74 25.58
C ALA A 49 0.14 -0.97 24.28
N GLU A 50 -0.30 0.29 24.38
CA GLU A 50 -0.54 1.15 23.22
C GLU A 50 0.76 1.46 22.46
N LEU A 51 1.86 1.73 23.18
CA LEU A 51 3.16 1.94 22.56
C LEU A 51 3.63 0.70 21.78
N GLU A 52 3.42 -0.51 22.32
CA GLU A 52 3.78 -1.74 21.63
C GLU A 52 2.89 -2.00 20.40
N ALA A 53 1.58 -1.75 20.51
CA ALA A 53 0.67 -1.85 19.38
C ALA A 53 1.03 -0.87 18.25
N LEU A 54 1.41 0.37 18.60
CA LEU A 54 1.87 1.38 17.63
C LEU A 54 3.20 0.99 16.97
N ARG A 55 4.12 0.35 17.69
CA ARG A 55 5.36 -0.19 17.11
C ARG A 55 5.06 -1.25 16.06
N LEU A 56 4.18 -2.20 16.37
CA LEU A 56 3.76 -3.23 15.41
C LEU A 56 3.10 -2.62 14.18
N LEU A 57 2.24 -1.62 14.37
CA LEU A 57 1.61 -0.90 13.27
C LEU A 57 2.64 -0.16 12.41
N THR A 58 3.63 0.48 13.03
CA THR A 58 4.73 1.17 12.32
C THR A 58 5.53 0.20 11.46
N ILE A 59 5.85 -0.98 11.98
CA ILE A 59 6.56 -2.03 11.22
C ILE A 59 5.72 -2.47 10.02
N ALA A 60 4.42 -2.75 10.23
CA ALA A 60 3.53 -3.13 9.15
C ALA A 60 3.44 -2.04 8.07
N HIS A 61 3.37 -0.76 8.47
CA HIS A 61 3.29 0.35 7.54
C HIS A 61 4.55 0.52 6.69
N ARG A 62 5.74 0.34 7.28
CA ARG A 62 7.00 0.35 6.52
C ARG A 62 7.04 -0.74 5.46
N VAL A 63 6.57 -1.94 5.79
CA VAL A 63 6.48 -3.05 4.83
C VAL A 63 5.48 -2.74 3.72
N ALA A 64 4.34 -2.11 4.04
CA ALA A 64 3.37 -1.67 3.03
C ALA A 64 3.97 -0.66 2.05
N ILE A 65 4.73 0.32 2.55
CA ILE A 65 5.42 1.32 1.71
C ILE A 65 6.40 0.63 0.76
N SER A 66 7.27 -0.25 1.26
CA SER A 66 8.22 -0.96 0.40
C SER A 66 7.53 -1.84 -0.65
N LEU A 67 6.39 -2.46 -0.31
CA LEU A 67 5.59 -3.20 -1.29
C LEU A 67 5.04 -2.28 -2.39
N LEU A 68 4.54 -1.10 -2.03
CA LEU A 68 4.02 -0.11 -2.99
C LEU A 68 5.12 0.45 -3.90
N GLU A 69 6.33 0.68 -3.37
CA GLU A 69 7.49 1.10 -4.17
C GLU A 69 7.84 0.05 -5.25
N ILE A 70 7.94 -1.22 -4.85
CA ILE A 70 8.20 -2.35 -5.77
C ILE A 70 7.10 -2.46 -6.84
N GLU A 71 5.83 -2.35 -6.43
CA GLU A 71 4.71 -2.43 -7.38
C GLU A 71 4.72 -1.25 -8.36
N SER A 72 5.05 -0.05 -7.89
CA SER A 72 5.16 1.15 -8.72
C SER A 72 6.24 0.99 -9.79
N GLU A 73 7.42 0.47 -9.41
CA GLU A 73 8.50 0.17 -10.36
C GLU A 73 8.05 -0.85 -11.41
N ARG A 74 7.41 -1.94 -10.97
CA ARG A 74 6.89 -2.98 -11.89
C ARG A 74 5.85 -2.43 -12.86
N LEU A 75 4.98 -1.53 -12.39
CA LEU A 75 3.97 -0.89 -13.23
C LEU A 75 4.60 0.03 -14.28
N ILE A 76 5.63 0.79 -13.91
CA ILE A 76 6.38 1.64 -14.84
C ILE A 76 7.01 0.79 -15.95
N GLU A 77 7.67 -0.32 -15.58
CA GLU A 77 8.25 -1.26 -16.55
C GLU A 77 7.19 -1.82 -17.49
N ALA A 78 6.05 -2.30 -16.96
CA ALA A 78 4.96 -2.83 -17.77
C ALA A 78 4.35 -1.77 -18.73
N MET A 79 4.27 -0.52 -18.30
CA MET A 79 3.81 0.59 -19.14
C MET A 79 4.79 0.90 -20.27
N ASN A 80 6.10 0.86 -20.00
CA ASN A 80 7.12 1.03 -21.03
C ASN A 80 7.05 -0.11 -22.06
N ASP A 81 6.98 -1.35 -21.60
CA ASP A 81 6.80 -2.53 -22.46
C ASP A 81 5.57 -2.43 -23.38
N LEU A 82 4.45 -1.92 -22.85
CA LEU A 82 3.24 -1.69 -23.63
C LEU A 82 3.41 -0.59 -24.68
N ASN A 83 4.13 0.49 -24.35
CA ASN A 83 4.43 1.56 -25.30
C ASN A 83 5.31 1.07 -26.45
N ASP A 84 6.34 0.29 -26.15
CA ASP A 84 7.24 -0.28 -27.17
C ASP A 84 6.47 -1.20 -28.13
N ARG A 85 5.58 -2.04 -27.59
CA ARG A 85 4.71 -2.91 -28.41
C ARG A 85 3.74 -2.09 -29.27
N ARG A 86 3.19 -0.99 -28.73
CA ARG A 86 2.30 -0.09 -29.47
C ARG A 86 3.02 0.53 -30.67
N GLU A 87 4.26 0.98 -30.49
CA GLU A 87 5.07 1.51 -31.60
C GLU A 87 5.31 0.46 -32.68
N ALA A 88 5.64 -0.78 -32.28
CA ALA A 88 5.81 -1.89 -33.22
C ALA A 88 4.50 -2.21 -33.99
N TRP A 89 3.34 -2.20 -33.31
CA TRP A 89 2.05 -2.40 -33.96
C TRP A 89 1.69 -1.28 -34.94
N GLN A 90 2.02 -0.03 -34.61
CA GLN A 90 1.83 1.09 -35.53
C GLN A 90 2.71 0.94 -36.78
N ALA A 91 3.97 0.56 -36.62
CA ALA A 91 4.87 0.30 -37.75
C ALA A 91 4.34 -0.82 -38.66
N TYR A 92 3.84 -1.91 -38.06
CA TYR A 92 3.19 -3.01 -38.79
C TYR A 92 1.94 -2.54 -39.55
N ALA A 93 1.06 -1.76 -38.91
CA ALA A 93 -0.16 -1.24 -39.54
C ALA A 93 0.15 -0.33 -40.73
N VAL A 94 1.18 0.52 -40.63
CA VAL A 94 1.62 1.39 -41.73
C VAL A 94 2.12 0.57 -42.92
N GLN A 95 2.96 -0.45 -42.69
CA GLN A 95 3.44 -1.33 -43.76
C GLN A 95 2.30 -2.10 -44.45
N GLY A 96 1.31 -2.57 -43.70
CA GLY A 96 0.13 -3.25 -44.28
C GLY A 96 -0.78 -2.34 -45.09
N SER A 97 -0.76 -1.02 -44.85
CA SER A 97 -1.56 -0.03 -45.58
C SER A 97 -0.91 0.51 -46.86
N GLN A 98 0.35 0.15 -47.13
CA GLN A 98 1.09 0.56 -48.34
C GLN A 98 1.07 -0.50 -49.46
N GLN A 99 0.29 -1.58 -49.31
CA GLN A 99 -0.02 -2.56 -50.35
C GLN A 99 -1.38 -2.28 -50.98
#